data_AF-A0A5Q3LDG1-F1
#
_entry.id   AF-A0A5Q3LDG1-F1
#
_cell.length_a   1.000
_cell.length_b   1.000
_cell.length_c   1.000
_cell.angle_alpha   90.00
_cell.angle_beta   90.00
_cell.angle_gamma   90.00
#
_symmetry.space_group_name_H-M   'P 1'
#
loop_
_entity.id
_entity.type
_entity.pdbx_description
1 polymer ?
#
loop_
_entity_poly.entity_id
_entity_poly.type
_entity_poly.pdbx_seq_one_letter_code
_entity_poly.pdbx_strand_id
1 'polypeptide(L)'
;MFTPGPMEMLIIGVIAVLLFGKRLPEVGRSLGKGFWEFKRGLTGIQDEMDNASRPSAPARSQSYDSADDYDEVSVPKFEPPTSAPQENAAKV
;
A
#
# COMPACT_ATOMS: atom_id res chain seq x y z
N MET A 1 -31.68 5.08 13.40
CA MET A 1 -31.50 3.86 12.58
C MET A 1 -32.20 4.09 11.25
N PHE A 2 -31.47 4.50 10.21
CA PHE A 2 -32.02 4.75 8.86
C PHE A 2 -31.07 4.28 7.76
N THR A 3 -30.25 3.27 8.04
CA THR A 3 -29.47 2.62 6.99
C THR A 3 -30.43 1.74 6.19
N PRO A 4 -30.74 2.08 4.92
CA PRO A 4 -31.58 1.23 4.08
C PRO A 4 -30.93 -0.15 3.98
N GLY A 5 -31.74 -1.19 4.12
CA GLY A 5 -31.27 -2.57 4.03
C GLY A 5 -30.84 -2.92 2.60
N PRO A 6 -30.27 -4.12 2.42
CA PRO A 6 -29.87 -4.62 1.11
C PRO A 6 -31.01 -4.63 0.09
N MET A 7 -32.25 -4.88 0.54
CA MET A 7 -33.42 -4.87 -0.34
C MET A 7 -33.81 -3.47 -0.82
N GLU A 8 -33.79 -2.49 0.07
CA GLU A 8 -34.06 -1.10 -0.27
C GLU A 8 -32.99 -0.54 -1.23
N MET A 9 -31.72 -0.89 -1.00
CA MET A 9 -30.63 -0.55 -1.93
C MET A 9 -30.85 -1.15 -3.32
N LEU A 10 -31.34 -2.40 -3.40
CA LEU A 10 -31.66 -3.04 -4.68
C LEU A 10 -32.78 -2.32 -5.40
N ILE A 11 -33.86 -1.95 -4.69
CA ILE A 11 -35.00 -1.20 -5.26
C ILE A 11 -34.52 0.16 -5.82
N ILE A 12 -33.70 0.88 -5.07
CA ILE A 12 -33.12 2.15 -5.53
C ILE A 12 -32.23 1.92 -6.76
N GLY A 13 -31.43 0.85 -6.76
CA GLY A 13 -30.62 0.44 -7.92
C GLY A 13 -31.47 0.17 -9.17
N VAL A 14 -32.59 -0.54 -9.02
CA VAL A 14 -33.53 -0.79 -10.13
C VAL A 14 -34.12 0.52 -10.64
N ILE A 15 -34.55 1.43 -9.76
CA ILE A 15 -35.07 2.75 -10.16
C ILE A 15 -33.98 3.55 -10.90
N ALA A 16 -32.75 3.53 -10.42
CA ALA A 16 -31.62 4.18 -11.10
C ALA A 16 -31.37 3.57 -12.50
N VAL A 17 -31.45 2.24 -12.64
CA VAL A 17 -31.37 1.57 -13.95
C VAL A 17 -32.54 1.98 -14.85
N LEU A 18 -33.75 2.19 -14.34
CA LEU A 18 -34.88 2.65 -15.16
C LEU A 18 -34.71 4.10 -15.61
N LEU A 19 -34.16 4.97 -14.76
CA LEU A 19 -33.91 6.39 -15.09
C LEU A 19 -32.74 6.58 -16.06
N PHE A 20 -31.62 5.90 -15.80
CA PHE A 20 -30.38 6.09 -16.55
C PHE A 20 -30.15 5.03 -17.64
N GLY A 21 -30.79 3.87 -17.54
CA GLY A 21 -30.66 2.77 -18.50
C GLY A 21 -29.21 2.36 -18.73
N LYS A 22 -28.85 2.27 -20.01
CA LYS A 22 -27.47 1.94 -20.45
C LYS A 22 -26.42 3.00 -20.08
N ARG A 23 -26.84 4.19 -19.66
CA ARG A 23 -25.93 5.28 -19.25
C ARG A 23 -25.47 5.16 -17.81
N LEU A 24 -26.14 4.34 -16.98
CA LEU A 24 -25.74 4.12 -15.58
C LEU A 24 -24.25 3.76 -15.41
N PRO A 25 -23.66 2.80 -16.16
CA PRO A 25 -22.23 2.49 -16.05
C PRO A 25 -21.31 3.62 -16.52
N GLU A 26 -21.79 4.49 -17.40
CA GLU A 26 -21.06 5.66 -17.88
C GLU A 26 -21.04 6.76 -16.80
N VAL A 27 -22.20 7.02 -16.18
CA VAL A 27 -22.35 7.96 -15.06
C VAL A 27 -21.59 7.48 -13.81
N GLY A 28 -21.67 6.19 -13.48
CA GLY A 28 -20.90 5.61 -12.38
C GLY A 28 -19.39 5.71 -12.61
N ARG A 29 -18.93 5.53 -13.86
CA ARG A 29 -17.52 5.71 -14.21
C ARG A 29 -17.08 7.17 -14.15
N SER A 30 -17.89 8.13 -14.59
CA SER A 30 -17.53 9.55 -14.54
C SER A 30 -17.50 10.07 -13.10
N LEU A 31 -18.51 9.73 -12.30
CA LEU A 31 -18.57 10.07 -10.87
C LEU A 31 -17.46 9.38 -10.08
N GLY A 32 -17.18 8.10 -10.36
CA GLY A 32 -16.13 7.34 -9.68
C GLY A 32 -14.73 7.90 -9.91
N LYS A 33 -14.43 8.35 -11.14
CA LYS A 33 -13.17 9.04 -11.45
C LYS A 33 -13.05 10.35 -10.67
N GLY A 34 -14.08 11.18 -10.68
CA GLY A 34 -14.09 12.44 -9.93
C GLY A 34 -13.96 12.25 -8.42
N PHE A 35 -14.65 11.25 -7.85
CA PHE A 35 -14.52 10.92 -6.42
C PHE A 35 -13.11 10.43 -6.05
N TRP A 36 -12.47 9.65 -6.94
CA TRP A 36 -11.10 9.17 -6.73
C TRP A 36 -10.07 10.29 -6.78
N GLU A 37 -10.18 11.18 -7.78
CA GLU A 37 -9.33 12.38 -7.88
C GLU A 37 -9.54 13.33 -6.69
N PHE A 38 -10.78 13.52 -6.26
CA PHE A 38 -11.10 14.31 -5.07
C PHE A 38 -10.47 13.73 -3.80
N LYS A 39 -10.59 12.41 -3.58
CA LYS A 39 -9.96 11.73 -2.45
C LYS A 39 -8.44 11.90 -2.47
N ARG A 40 -7.81 11.72 -3.63
CA ARG A 40 -6.36 11.86 -3.81
C ARG A 40 -5.89 13.30 -3.60
N GLY A 41 -6.68 14.29 -4.03
CA GLY A 41 -6.43 15.71 -3.76
C GLY A 41 -6.49 16.03 -2.27
N LEU A 42 -7.51 15.54 -1.56
CA LEU A 42 -7.63 15.74 -0.11
C LEU A 42 -6.48 15.11 0.67
N THR A 43 -6.05 13.89 0.32
CA THR A 43 -4.90 13.24 0.97
C THR A 43 -3.61 14.03 0.74
N GLY A 44 -3.35 14.51 -0.48
CA GLY A 44 -2.16 15.32 -0.76
C GLY A 44 -2.12 16.62 0.04
N ILE A 45 -3.26 17.28 0.24
CA ILE A 45 -3.35 18.51 1.06
C ILE A 45 -3.09 18.19 2.54
N GLN A 46 -3.64 17.09 3.06
CA GLN A 46 -3.38 16.65 4.43
C GLN A 46 -1.88 16.41 4.66
N ASP A 47 -1.22 15.72 3.74
CA ASP A 47 0.22 15.45 3.80
C ASP A 47 1.07 16.73 3.75
N GLU A 48 0.67 17.72 2.93
CA GLU A 48 1.34 19.03 2.88
C GLU A 48 1.17 19.82 4.19
N MET A 49 -0.02 19.79 4.80
CA MET A 49 -0.27 20.45 6.08
C MET A 49 0.52 19.82 7.23
N ASP A 50 0.64 18.49 7.23
CA ASP A 50 1.43 17.75 8.21
C ASP A 50 2.94 17.96 8.02
N ASN A 51 3.41 18.14 6.78
CA ASN A 51 4.81 18.44 6.48
C ASN A 51 5.18 19.90 6.78
N ALA A 52 4.31 20.86 6.44
CA ALA A 52 4.51 22.28 6.75
C ALA A 52 4.57 22.57 8.26
N SER A 53 3.97 21.69 9.08
CA SER A 53 4.00 21.78 10.54
C SER A 53 5.24 21.12 11.18
N ARG A 54 6.07 20.42 10.39
CA ARG A 54 7.32 19.81 10.86
C ARG A 54 8.49 20.77 10.62
N PRO A 55 9.25 21.17 11.65
CA PRO A 55 10.47 21.93 11.44
C PRO A 55 11.45 21.06 10.64
N SER A 56 11.88 21.58 9.49
CA SER A 56 12.75 20.90 8.53
C SER A 56 14.08 20.46 9.18
N ALA A 57 14.20 19.18 9.51
CA ALA A 57 15.49 18.52 9.78
C ALA A 57 16.07 18.00 8.45
N PRO A 58 17.40 18.08 8.23
CA PRO A 58 17.97 17.78 6.92
C PRO A 58 17.83 16.29 6.59
N ALA A 59 17.58 16.04 5.31
CA ALA A 59 17.35 14.73 4.70
C ALA A 59 18.30 13.65 5.23
N ARG A 60 17.75 12.71 6.01
CA ARG A 60 18.36 11.42 6.25
C ARG A 60 17.54 10.39 5.48
N SER A 61 18.16 9.86 4.44
CA SER A 61 17.74 8.72 3.62
C SER A 61 16.87 7.73 4.40
N GLN A 62 15.61 7.60 4.01
CA GLN A 62 14.75 6.49 4.40
C GLN A 62 14.27 5.80 3.14
N SER A 63 15.18 5.02 2.55
CA SER A 63 14.80 3.83 1.81
C SER A 63 14.72 2.70 2.84
N TYR A 64 13.61 2.65 3.57
CA TYR A 64 13.21 1.49 4.35
C TYR A 64 11.76 1.22 3.98
N ASP A 65 11.64 0.35 2.99
CA ASP A 65 10.43 -0.42 2.73
C ASP A 65 10.12 -1.21 4.00
N SER A 66 9.24 -0.67 4.85
CA SER A 66 8.67 -1.40 5.98
C SER A 66 7.59 -2.33 5.46
N ALA A 67 8.03 -3.42 4.85
CA ALA A 67 7.36 -4.69 4.94
C ALA A 67 8.23 -5.58 5.82
N ASP A 68 7.58 -6.32 6.71
CA ASP A 68 8.14 -7.41 7.51
C ASP A 68 8.62 -7.04 8.93
N ASP A 69 7.61 -6.84 9.76
CA ASP A 69 7.50 -7.39 11.11
C ASP A 69 7.82 -8.91 11.11
N TYR A 70 9.11 -9.26 11.13
CA TYR A 70 9.56 -10.58 11.57
C TYR A 70 10.54 -10.41 12.72
N ASP A 71 10.12 -10.97 13.86
CA ASP A 71 10.89 -11.07 15.08
C ASP A 71 12.36 -11.47 14.81
N GLU A 72 13.25 -10.70 15.42
CA GLU A 72 14.69 -10.88 15.45
C GLU A 72 15.06 -12.25 16.07
N VAL A 73 15.17 -13.29 15.25
CA VAL A 73 15.83 -14.54 15.68
C VAL A 73 17.32 -14.38 15.39
N SER A 74 18.07 -13.98 16.41
CA SER A 74 19.54 -14.01 16.43
C SER A 74 20.02 -15.45 16.23
N VAL A 75 20.19 -15.83 14.96
CA VAL A 75 20.83 -17.09 14.58
C VAL A 75 22.33 -16.89 14.71
N PRO A 76 23.02 -17.58 15.64
CA PRO A 76 24.47 -17.49 15.75
C PRO A 76 25.10 -17.98 14.45
N LYS A 77 26.02 -17.18 13.88
CA LYS A 77 26.71 -17.52 12.64
C LYS A 77 27.53 -18.80 12.83
N PHE A 78 27.09 -19.88 12.20
CA PHE A 78 27.82 -21.15 12.16
C PHE A 78 28.93 -21.04 11.10
N GLU A 79 30.18 -20.89 11.54
CA GLU A 79 31.35 -20.99 10.67
C GLU A 79 31.82 -22.46 10.65
N PRO A 80 31.66 -23.19 9.54
CA PRO A 80 32.19 -24.54 9.44
C PRO A 80 33.73 -24.48 9.44
N PRO A 81 34.43 -25.27 10.27
CA PRO A 81 35.88 -25.29 10.25
C PRO A 81 36.35 -25.80 8.88
N THR A 82 36.83 -24.90 8.03
CA THR A 82 37.58 -25.28 6.83
C THR A 82 38.98 -25.67 7.27
N SER A 83 39.04 -26.83 7.92
CA SER A 83 40.26 -27.57 8.21
C SER A 83 40.25 -28.77 7.28
N ALA A 84 40.82 -28.61 6.08
CA ALA A 84 41.30 -29.74 5.31
C ALA A 84 42.78 -29.52 4.97
N PRO A 85 43.64 -30.53 5.18
CA PRO A 85 45.06 -30.34 5.46
C PRO A 85 45.84 -29.85 4.23
N GLN A 86 46.87 -29.03 4.46
CA GLN A 86 47.82 -28.60 3.43
C GLN A 86 48.49 -29.83 2.78
N GLU A 87 48.05 -30.12 1.56
CA GLU A 87 48.57 -31.17 0.69
C GLU A 87 49.93 -30.74 0.12
N ASN A 88 50.99 -31.27 0.72
CA ASN A 88 52.36 -31.14 0.23
C ASN A 88 52.51 -31.96 -1.07
N ALA A 89 52.50 -31.32 -2.24
CA ALA A 89 52.84 -31.99 -3.49
C ALA A 89 53.30 -31.01 -4.58
N ALA A 90 54.53 -30.47 -4.49
CA ALA A 90 55.26 -29.95 -5.66
C ALA A 90 56.74 -29.70 -5.34
N LYS A 91 57.56 -30.75 -5.32
CA LYS A 91 58.96 -30.66 -5.79
C LYS A 91 59.55 -32.05 -6.01
N VAL A 92 59.46 -32.51 -7.25
CA VAL A 92 60.47 -33.38 -7.87
C VAL A 92 60.68 -32.86 -9.28
#